data_AF-A0A2D0JVM8-F1
#
_entry.id   AF-A0A2D0JVM8-F1
#
_cell.length_a   1.000
_cell.length_b   1.000
_cell.length_c   1.000
_cell.angle_alpha   90.00
_cell.angle_beta   90.00
_cell.angle_gamma   90.00
#
_symmetry.space_group_name_H-M   'P 1'
#
loop_
_entity.id
_entity.type
_entity.pdbx_description
1 polymer ?
#
loop_
_entity_poly.entity_id
_entity_poly.type
_entity_poly.pdbx_seq_one_letter_code
_entity_poly.pdbx_strand_id
1 'polypeptide(L)'
;MNEKDAWSKLRWATRRRWANKAIDQMSQAIAGNQDSDMVYDFNKRPGDKCFPDLHSNMWTVTNDLRQSLGELTDEELKFEKVFKSKEFYIVHASDKNLINKPDNFKRDLNIYSRLRLEEKEIPFPDNHSTITDIEDLGNNDYVFFSLEVGQTPKKIKSRFGDYFYRIRYSGSNLSLRYSSMTLFDQIDPSSHLSNFLTERKRLLDYLKITENSKQYLRARKLRRGRSLFSGALNSINGLLYSIIRDIRLLENESDRQKLLSTRSDDDINMIVNALYRPEVRVPRMVGFVEGDYEMITP
;
A
#
# COMPACT_ATOMS: atom_id res chain seq x y z
N MET A 1 13.34 -11.59 -33.90
CA MET A 1 13.00 -11.31 -32.48
C MET A 1 13.15 -12.61 -31.72
N ASN A 2 14.00 -12.65 -30.69
CA ASN A 2 14.23 -13.87 -29.88
C ASN A 2 12.96 -14.21 -29.07
N GLU A 3 12.62 -15.50 -28.96
CA GLU A 3 11.48 -16.01 -28.20
C GLU A 3 11.42 -15.46 -26.76
N LYS A 4 12.55 -15.33 -26.08
CA LYS A 4 12.64 -14.75 -24.71
C LYS A 4 12.21 -13.28 -24.65
N ASP A 5 12.47 -12.52 -25.72
CA ASP A 5 12.05 -11.13 -25.83
C ASP A 5 10.53 -11.04 -26.09
N ALA A 6 9.98 -11.91 -26.94
CA ALA A 6 8.55 -12.00 -27.18
C ALA A 6 7.76 -12.38 -25.91
N TRP A 7 8.21 -13.39 -25.17
CA TRP A 7 7.60 -13.80 -23.89
C TRP A 7 7.66 -12.69 -22.84
N SER A 8 8.75 -11.94 -22.80
CA SER A 8 8.87 -10.81 -21.89
C SER A 8 7.84 -9.74 -22.25
N LYS A 9 7.79 -9.30 -23.53
CA LYS A 9 6.81 -8.32 -24.01
C LYS A 9 5.36 -8.73 -23.74
N LEU A 10 5.04 -10.01 -23.93
CA LEU A 10 3.71 -10.53 -23.61
C LEU A 10 3.39 -10.38 -22.12
N ARG A 11 4.29 -10.80 -21.23
CA ARG A 11 4.11 -10.65 -19.77
C ARG A 11 3.94 -9.18 -19.37
N TRP A 12 4.70 -8.26 -19.96
CA TRP A 12 4.56 -6.82 -19.77
C TRP A 12 3.17 -6.33 -20.17
N ALA A 13 2.71 -6.66 -21.38
CA ALA A 13 1.41 -6.26 -21.89
C ALA A 13 0.26 -6.82 -21.04
N THR A 14 0.34 -8.09 -20.64
CA THR A 14 -0.64 -8.74 -19.77
C THR A 14 -0.73 -8.06 -18.41
N ARG A 15 0.41 -7.77 -17.77
CA ARG A 15 0.42 -7.10 -16.45
C ARG A 15 -0.12 -5.68 -16.51
N ARG A 16 0.24 -4.92 -17.55
CA ARG A 16 -0.32 -3.60 -17.81
C ARG A 16 -1.83 -3.66 -18.01
N ARG A 17 -2.32 -4.62 -18.79
CA ARG A 17 -3.77 -4.81 -19.03
C ARG A 17 -4.51 -5.11 -17.72
N TRP A 18 -3.96 -5.96 -16.87
CA TRP A 18 -4.58 -6.25 -15.57
C TRP A 18 -4.61 -5.03 -14.66
N ALA A 19 -3.51 -4.29 -14.57
CA ALA A 19 -3.47 -3.05 -13.81
C ALA A 19 -4.49 -2.04 -14.31
N ASN A 20 -4.58 -1.85 -15.63
CA ASN A 20 -5.53 -0.92 -16.19
C ASN A 20 -6.98 -1.33 -15.91
N LYS A 21 -7.31 -2.60 -16.16
CA LYS A 21 -8.66 -3.12 -15.90
C LYS A 21 -9.06 -2.96 -14.44
N ALA A 22 -8.15 -3.24 -13.50
CA ALA A 22 -8.44 -3.10 -12.08
C ALA A 22 -8.63 -1.62 -11.66
N ILE A 23 -7.87 -0.68 -12.24
CA ILE A 23 -8.08 0.76 -12.03
C ILE A 23 -9.40 1.22 -12.67
N ASP A 24 -9.74 0.72 -13.86
CA ASP A 24 -11.01 1.04 -14.53
C ASP A 24 -12.21 0.57 -13.70
N GLN A 25 -12.14 -0.64 -13.13
CA GLN A 25 -13.17 -1.17 -12.23
C GLN A 25 -13.34 -0.30 -10.98
N MET A 26 -12.24 0.07 -10.31
CA MET A 26 -12.29 0.99 -9.18
C MET A 26 -12.91 2.33 -9.58
N SER A 27 -12.52 2.88 -10.73
CA SER A 27 -13.04 4.16 -11.21
C SER A 27 -14.55 4.12 -11.45
N GLN A 28 -15.06 3.01 -11.98
CA GLN A 28 -16.49 2.79 -12.22
C GLN A 28 -17.28 2.65 -10.91
N ALA A 29 -16.78 1.85 -9.97
CA ALA A 29 -17.41 1.68 -8.65
C ALA A 29 -17.51 3.02 -7.90
N ILE A 30 -16.40 3.76 -7.85
CA ILE A 30 -16.34 5.10 -7.23
C ILE A 30 -17.30 6.08 -7.91
N ALA A 31 -17.44 6.02 -9.24
CA ALA A 31 -18.33 6.90 -9.98
C ALA A 31 -19.83 6.56 -9.81
N GLY A 32 -20.15 5.28 -9.59
CA GLY A 32 -21.52 4.82 -9.37
C GLY A 32 -22.11 5.24 -8.02
N ASN A 33 -21.25 5.60 -7.06
CA ASN A 33 -21.67 5.94 -5.70
C ASN A 33 -22.04 7.43 -5.59
N GLN A 34 -23.33 7.74 -5.64
CA GLN A 34 -23.87 9.12 -5.70
C GLN A 34 -23.74 9.91 -4.39
N ASP A 35 -23.38 9.29 -3.27
CA ASP A 35 -23.09 9.93 -1.96
C ASP A 35 -21.66 10.52 -1.87
N SER A 36 -21.18 11.06 -3.00
CA SER A 36 -19.77 11.41 -3.23
C SER A 36 -19.21 12.60 -2.43
N ASP A 37 -20.00 13.24 -1.56
CA ASP A 37 -19.48 14.16 -0.55
C ASP A 37 -18.46 13.45 0.37
N MET A 38 -18.57 12.12 0.48
CA MET A 38 -17.54 11.25 1.05
C MET A 38 -16.44 10.86 0.04
N VAL A 39 -15.59 11.85 -0.22
CA VAL A 39 -14.13 11.66 -0.22
C VAL A 39 -13.46 11.05 -1.46
N TYR A 40 -13.51 11.76 -2.56
CA TYR A 40 -12.55 11.54 -3.64
C TYR A 40 -12.02 12.87 -4.16
N ASP A 41 -11.17 13.51 -3.36
CA ASP A 41 -10.49 14.79 -3.68
C ASP A 41 -9.35 14.62 -4.69
N PHE A 42 -9.58 13.79 -5.70
CA PHE A 42 -8.64 13.60 -6.80
C PHE A 42 -8.52 14.90 -7.60
N ASN A 43 -7.27 15.31 -7.84
CA ASN A 43 -6.99 16.60 -8.46
C ASN A 43 -7.04 16.53 -10.00
N LYS A 44 -7.22 15.34 -10.58
CA LYS A 44 -7.26 15.12 -12.04
C LYS A 44 -8.67 14.65 -12.44
N ARG A 45 -9.29 15.39 -13.36
CA ARG A 45 -10.60 15.08 -13.94
C ARG A 45 -10.47 14.98 -15.47
N PRO A 46 -11.10 14.01 -16.14
CA PRO A 46 -11.12 13.95 -17.60
C PRO A 46 -12.21 14.89 -18.14
N GLY A 47 -11.80 16.04 -18.69
CA GLY A 47 -12.72 17.05 -19.26
C GLY A 47 -13.71 17.63 -18.24
N ASP A 48 -14.96 17.85 -18.66
CA ASP A 48 -16.05 18.41 -17.82
C ASP A 48 -16.72 17.40 -16.87
N LYS A 49 -16.12 16.22 -16.66
CA LYS A 49 -16.72 15.18 -15.81
C LYS A 49 -16.42 15.40 -14.33
N CYS A 50 -17.38 15.03 -13.46
CA CYS A 50 -17.27 15.08 -12.00
C CYS A 50 -16.50 13.91 -11.38
N PHE A 51 -15.95 13.00 -12.19
CA PHE A 51 -15.28 11.78 -11.72
C PHE A 51 -13.76 11.84 -11.96
N PRO A 52 -12.96 11.15 -11.13
CA PRO A 52 -11.52 11.22 -11.19
C PRO A 52 -10.93 10.45 -12.37
N ASP A 53 -9.89 11.00 -12.99
CA ASP A 53 -8.95 10.21 -13.78
C ASP A 53 -8.01 9.50 -12.81
N LEU A 54 -8.45 8.34 -12.31
CA LEU A 54 -7.73 7.57 -11.30
C LEU A 54 -6.35 7.13 -11.80
N HIS A 55 -6.22 6.80 -13.09
CA HIS A 55 -4.95 6.46 -13.72
C HIS A 55 -3.96 7.61 -13.61
N SER A 56 -4.33 8.78 -14.13
CA SER A 56 -3.44 9.95 -14.11
C SER A 56 -3.16 10.40 -12.69
N ASN A 57 -4.16 10.37 -11.80
CA ASN A 57 -3.98 10.78 -10.42
C ASN A 57 -2.97 9.87 -9.71
N MET A 58 -3.15 8.54 -9.76
CA MET A 58 -2.24 7.59 -9.13
C MET A 58 -0.83 7.63 -9.70
N TRP A 59 -0.68 8.00 -10.98
CA TRP A 59 0.62 8.15 -11.63
C TRP A 59 1.35 9.43 -11.23
N THR A 60 0.63 10.55 -11.12
CA THR A 60 1.22 11.88 -10.97
C THR A 60 1.31 12.39 -9.54
N VAL A 61 0.51 11.86 -8.61
CA VAL A 61 0.38 12.42 -7.26
C VAL A 61 1.69 12.49 -6.48
N THR A 62 2.63 11.57 -6.68
CA THR A 62 3.96 11.64 -6.04
C THR A 62 4.76 12.85 -6.51
N ASN A 63 4.68 13.17 -7.80
CA ASN A 63 5.33 14.36 -8.35
C ASN A 63 4.63 15.62 -7.83
N ASP A 64 3.30 15.64 -7.81
CA ASP A 64 2.52 16.75 -7.24
C ASP A 64 2.89 16.98 -5.76
N LEU A 65 3.03 15.89 -4.97
CA LEU A 65 3.48 15.95 -3.58
C LEU A 65 4.91 16.48 -3.48
N ARG A 66 5.84 15.97 -4.28
CA ARG A 66 7.24 16.41 -4.27
C ARG A 66 7.35 17.90 -4.61
N GLN A 67 6.59 18.38 -5.60
CA GLN A 67 6.53 19.79 -5.97
C GLN A 67 5.93 20.63 -4.85
N SER A 68 4.85 20.18 -4.22
CA SER A 68 4.19 20.90 -3.13
C SER A 68 5.07 21.06 -1.87
N LEU A 69 6.05 20.17 -1.68
CA LEU A 69 7.04 20.29 -0.61
C LEU A 69 8.08 21.39 -0.90
N GLY A 70 8.23 21.88 -2.13
CA GLY A 70 9.27 22.84 -2.47
C GLY A 70 10.66 22.30 -2.16
N GLU A 71 11.56 23.16 -1.67
CA GLU A 71 12.88 22.72 -1.20
C GLU A 71 12.76 21.92 0.10
N LEU A 72 13.56 20.85 0.20
CA LEU A 72 13.67 20.06 1.42
C LEU A 72 14.79 20.64 2.28
N THR A 73 14.60 20.66 3.59
CA THR A 73 15.67 21.03 4.53
C THR A 73 16.76 19.96 4.57
N ASP A 74 17.92 20.28 5.14
CA ASP A 74 19.01 19.31 5.30
C ASP A 74 18.59 18.07 6.11
N GLU A 75 17.76 18.25 7.14
CA GLU A 75 17.20 17.16 7.95
C GLU A 75 16.26 16.28 7.13
N GLU A 76 15.40 16.89 6.31
CA GLU A 76 14.48 16.17 5.43
C GLU A 76 15.23 15.41 4.33
N LEU A 77 16.29 16.00 3.75
CA LEU A 77 17.17 15.33 2.78
C LEU A 77 17.90 14.14 3.42
N LYS A 78 18.39 14.29 4.66
CA LYS A 78 18.99 13.19 5.42
C LYS A 78 17.97 12.08 5.68
N PHE A 79 16.75 12.44 6.09
CA PHE A 79 15.66 11.47 6.30
C PHE A 79 15.30 10.75 5.00
N GLU A 80 15.13 11.48 3.89
CA GLU A 80 14.87 10.93 2.56
C GLU A 80 15.93 9.91 2.15
N LYS A 81 17.22 10.26 2.30
CA LYS A 81 18.33 9.36 1.95
C LYS A 81 18.27 8.06 2.76
N VAL A 82 18.01 8.16 4.06
CA VAL A 82 17.90 7.00 4.95
C VAL A 82 16.67 6.16 4.62
N PHE A 83 15.52 6.79 4.39
CA PHE A 83 14.28 6.11 4.05
C PHE A 83 14.42 5.33 2.74
N LYS A 84 15.01 5.95 1.72
CA LYS A 84 15.26 5.32 0.41
C LYS A 84 16.32 4.23 0.44
N SER A 85 17.21 4.22 1.44
CA SER A 85 18.18 3.14 1.62
C SER A 85 17.60 1.93 2.37
N LYS A 86 16.36 2.01 2.88
CA LYS A 86 15.71 0.89 3.56
C LYS A 86 15.21 -0.15 2.58
N GLU A 87 15.18 -1.38 3.05
CA GLU A 87 14.47 -2.46 2.37
C GLU A 87 13.02 -2.48 2.83
N PHE A 88 12.11 -2.53 1.87
CA PHE A 88 10.67 -2.64 2.11
C PHE A 88 10.23 -4.06 1.78
N TYR A 89 9.31 -4.58 2.58
CA TYR A 89 8.71 -5.89 2.39
C TYR A 89 7.20 -5.77 2.38
N ILE A 90 6.54 -6.58 1.55
CA ILE A 90 5.10 -6.75 1.55
C ILE A 90 4.76 -8.10 2.19
N VAL A 91 3.71 -8.13 3.00
CA VAL A 91 3.28 -9.33 3.72
C VAL A 91 1.83 -9.65 3.39
N HIS A 92 1.61 -10.87 2.89
CA HIS A 92 0.29 -11.46 2.71
C HIS A 92 0.03 -12.47 3.81
N ALA A 93 -1.17 -12.47 4.37
CA ALA A 93 -1.61 -13.46 5.35
C ALA A 93 -2.72 -14.31 4.75
N SER A 94 -2.68 -15.62 4.99
CA SER A 94 -3.70 -16.57 4.53
C SER A 94 -3.99 -17.62 5.59
N ASP A 95 -5.22 -18.12 5.56
CA ASP A 95 -5.73 -19.26 6.33
C ASP A 95 -5.27 -20.61 5.73
N LYS A 96 -4.69 -20.58 4.53
CA LYS A 96 -4.21 -21.76 3.80
C LYS A 96 -2.71 -21.64 3.46
N ASN A 97 -2.07 -22.80 3.37
CA ASN A 97 -0.76 -22.88 2.77
C ASN A 97 -0.88 -22.73 1.24
N LEU A 98 -0.29 -21.67 0.70
CA LEU A 98 -0.34 -21.27 -0.71
C LEU A 98 0.90 -21.69 -1.50
N ILE A 99 1.85 -22.36 -0.84
CA ILE A 99 3.03 -22.92 -1.49
C ILE A 99 2.58 -24.12 -2.30
N ASN A 100 2.65 -23.99 -3.62
CA ASN A 100 2.42 -25.11 -4.51
C ASN A 100 3.57 -26.10 -4.34
N LYS A 101 3.23 -27.37 -4.11
CA LYS A 101 4.17 -28.49 -4.07
C LYS A 101 3.76 -29.49 -5.16
N PRO A 102 3.91 -29.16 -6.46
CA PRO A 102 3.82 -30.21 -7.46
C PRO A 102 4.97 -31.20 -7.18
N ASP A 103 4.72 -32.48 -7.41
CA ASP A 103 5.46 -33.62 -6.87
C ASP A 103 6.98 -33.62 -7.04
N ASN A 104 7.58 -32.69 -7.79
CA ASN A 104 9.02 -32.57 -7.96
C ASN A 104 9.48 -31.12 -8.26
N PHE A 105 10.21 -30.53 -7.30
CA PHE A 105 11.25 -29.49 -7.41
C PHE A 105 10.98 -27.97 -7.28
N LYS A 106 9.76 -27.44 -7.19
CA LYS A 106 9.59 -25.97 -6.94
C LYS A 106 8.50 -25.62 -5.94
N ARG A 107 8.89 -24.93 -4.86
CA ARG A 107 7.99 -24.32 -3.88
C ARG A 107 7.54 -22.95 -4.37
N ASP A 108 6.75 -22.92 -5.43
CA ASP A 108 6.27 -21.65 -5.99
C ASP A 108 5.04 -21.17 -5.22
N LEU A 109 5.07 -19.91 -4.80
CA LEU A 109 3.97 -19.24 -4.15
C LEU A 109 3.08 -18.57 -5.21
N ASN A 110 1.80 -18.92 -5.24
CA ASN A 110 0.82 -18.24 -6.10
C ASN A 110 -0.32 -17.69 -5.24
N ILE A 111 -0.58 -16.40 -5.36
CA ILE A 111 -1.63 -15.69 -4.64
C ILE A 111 -2.60 -15.09 -5.65
N TYR A 112 -3.89 -15.31 -5.45
CA TYR A 112 -4.97 -14.90 -6.35
C TYR A 112 -5.84 -13.81 -5.71
N SER A 113 -6.34 -12.88 -6.53
CA SER A 113 -7.39 -11.95 -6.09
C SER A 113 -8.68 -12.70 -5.81
N ARG A 114 -9.63 -12.07 -5.11
CA ARG A 114 -10.97 -12.65 -4.88
C ARG A 114 -11.62 -13.08 -6.20
N LEU A 115 -11.68 -12.15 -7.17
CA LEU A 115 -12.27 -12.42 -8.49
C LEU A 115 -11.58 -13.61 -9.18
N ARG A 116 -10.26 -13.74 -9.03
CA ARG A 116 -9.51 -14.86 -9.62
C ARG A 116 -9.72 -16.19 -8.89
N LEU A 117 -9.99 -16.17 -7.58
CA LEU A 117 -10.37 -17.35 -6.82
C LEU A 117 -11.76 -17.85 -7.25
N GLU A 118 -12.72 -16.93 -7.42
CA GLU A 118 -14.06 -17.21 -7.92
C GLU A 118 -14.01 -17.80 -9.34
N GLU A 119 -13.28 -17.18 -10.28
CA GLU A 119 -13.05 -17.70 -11.64
C GLU A 119 -12.43 -19.11 -11.67
N LYS A 120 -11.70 -19.49 -10.62
CA LYS A 120 -11.02 -20.78 -10.49
C LYS A 120 -11.77 -21.78 -9.60
N GLU A 121 -12.94 -21.39 -9.08
CA GLU A 121 -13.73 -22.21 -8.15
C GLU A 121 -12.92 -22.67 -6.92
N ILE A 122 -11.96 -21.85 -6.48
CA ILE A 122 -11.15 -22.13 -5.28
C ILE A 122 -11.92 -21.58 -4.07
N PRO A 123 -12.28 -22.39 -3.06
CA PRO A 123 -12.99 -21.90 -1.89
C PRO A 123 -12.12 -20.99 -1.00
N PHE A 124 -12.70 -19.90 -0.53
CA PHE A 124 -12.08 -18.96 0.43
C PHE A 124 -13.16 -18.37 1.36
N PRO A 125 -12.79 -17.84 2.54
CA PRO A 125 -13.76 -17.24 3.45
C PRO A 125 -14.37 -15.94 2.89
N ASP A 126 -15.70 -15.85 2.86
CA ASP A 126 -16.40 -14.69 2.31
C ASP A 126 -16.15 -13.40 3.09
N ASN A 127 -15.84 -13.49 4.38
CA ASN A 127 -15.57 -12.34 5.26
C ASN A 127 -14.18 -11.69 5.06
N HIS A 128 -13.39 -12.17 4.09
CA HIS A 128 -12.11 -11.57 3.73
C HIS A 128 -12.26 -10.31 2.86
N SER A 129 -13.41 -10.12 2.21
CA SER A 129 -13.78 -8.88 1.51
C SER A 129 -15.22 -8.51 1.86
N THR A 130 -15.47 -7.25 2.17
CA THR A 130 -16.82 -6.76 2.47
C THR A 130 -17.58 -6.40 1.21
N ILE A 131 -18.90 -6.25 1.31
CA ILE A 131 -19.73 -5.74 0.19
C ILE A 131 -19.25 -4.35 -0.22
N THR A 132 -18.93 -3.49 0.74
CA THR A 132 -18.36 -2.15 0.53
C THR A 132 -17.04 -2.18 -0.25
N ASP A 133 -16.16 -3.16 0.00
CA ASP A 133 -14.93 -3.33 -0.79
C ASP A 133 -15.21 -3.63 -2.27
N ILE A 134 -16.28 -4.38 -2.53
CA ILE A 134 -16.66 -4.84 -3.87
C ILE A 134 -17.46 -3.75 -4.60
N GLU A 135 -18.52 -3.26 -4.00
CA GLU A 135 -19.50 -2.37 -4.63
C GLU A 135 -19.04 -0.90 -4.60
N ASP A 136 -18.44 -0.44 -3.50
CA ASP A 136 -18.09 0.97 -3.34
C ASP A 136 -16.67 1.28 -3.81
N LEU A 137 -15.73 0.34 -3.63
CA LEU A 137 -14.33 0.51 -4.04
C LEU A 137 -13.98 -0.20 -5.34
N GLY A 138 -14.69 -1.26 -5.73
CA GLY A 138 -14.36 -2.05 -6.92
C GLY A 138 -12.97 -2.68 -6.88
N ASN A 139 -12.47 -3.03 -5.69
CA ASN A 139 -11.07 -3.43 -5.49
C ASN A 139 -10.86 -4.96 -5.38
N ASN A 140 -11.90 -5.75 -5.65
CA ASN A 140 -11.92 -7.21 -5.48
C ASN A 140 -11.05 -7.98 -6.51
N ASP A 141 -10.55 -7.33 -7.57
CA ASP A 141 -9.53 -7.92 -8.46
C ASP A 141 -8.09 -7.59 -8.03
N TYR A 142 -7.86 -7.19 -6.77
CA TYR A 142 -6.51 -7.05 -6.20
C TYR A 142 -6.15 -8.16 -5.22
N VAL A 143 -4.85 -8.46 -5.15
CA VAL A 143 -4.21 -9.16 -4.04
C VAL A 143 -3.64 -8.12 -3.08
N PHE A 144 -3.95 -8.24 -1.79
CA PHE A 144 -3.60 -7.26 -0.78
C PHE A 144 -2.42 -7.69 0.08
N PHE A 145 -1.58 -6.72 0.43
CA PHE A 145 -0.41 -6.90 1.29
C PHE A 145 -0.25 -5.71 2.24
N SER A 146 0.17 -5.98 3.48
CA SER A 146 0.67 -4.92 4.36
C SER A 146 2.14 -4.60 4.07
N LEU A 147 2.58 -3.37 4.34
CA LEU A 147 3.96 -2.94 4.17
C LEU A 147 4.77 -3.00 5.47
N GLU A 148 6.00 -3.51 5.39
CA GLU A 148 7.00 -3.53 6.46
C GLU A 148 8.32 -2.89 6.00
N VAL A 149 9.10 -2.40 6.95
CA VAL A 149 10.45 -1.87 6.73
C VAL A 149 11.49 -2.68 7.50
N GLY A 150 12.61 -2.99 6.83
CA GLY A 150 13.73 -3.73 7.37
C GLY A 150 13.69 -5.22 7.04
N GLN A 151 14.76 -5.94 7.41
CA GLN A 151 14.89 -7.37 7.09
C GLN A 151 14.15 -8.28 8.08
N THR A 152 14.01 -7.87 9.33
CA THR A 152 13.35 -8.67 10.36
C THR A 152 11.83 -8.63 10.20
N PRO A 153 11.14 -9.78 10.11
CA PRO A 153 9.68 -9.83 10.08
C PRO A 153 9.04 -9.14 11.28
N LYS A 154 7.97 -8.37 11.04
CA LYS A 154 7.27 -7.62 12.11
C LYS A 154 5.84 -8.11 12.35
N LYS A 155 5.16 -8.59 11.32
CA LYS A 155 3.80 -9.09 11.40
C LYS A 155 3.79 -10.58 11.71
N ILE A 156 3.22 -10.91 12.86
CA ILE A 156 3.08 -12.29 13.36
C ILE A 156 1.62 -12.68 13.65
N LYS A 157 0.67 -11.76 13.42
CA LYS A 157 -0.77 -11.98 13.66
C LYS A 157 -1.62 -11.31 12.58
N SER A 158 -2.70 -11.98 12.18
CA SER A 158 -3.66 -11.48 11.20
C SER A 158 -5.02 -12.14 11.40
N ARG A 159 -6.10 -11.41 11.14
CA ARG A 159 -7.45 -12.00 11.07
C ARG A 159 -7.66 -12.90 9.85
N PHE A 160 -6.77 -12.79 8.86
CA PHE A 160 -6.84 -13.51 7.59
C PHE A 160 -6.12 -14.86 7.60
N GLY A 161 -5.56 -15.26 8.75
CA GLY A 161 -4.92 -16.57 8.96
C GLY A 161 -3.47 -16.49 9.44
N ASP A 162 -2.89 -17.68 9.63
CA ASP A 162 -1.61 -17.90 10.32
C ASP A 162 -0.43 -18.17 9.38
N TYR A 163 -0.67 -18.26 8.06
CA TYR A 163 0.40 -18.35 7.07
C TYR A 163 0.77 -16.96 6.57
N PHE A 164 2.01 -16.53 6.83
CA PHE A 164 2.51 -15.23 6.40
C PHE A 164 3.55 -15.41 5.30
N TYR A 165 3.32 -14.76 4.16
CA TYR A 165 4.27 -14.71 3.05
C TYR A 165 4.83 -13.32 2.94
N ARG A 166 6.14 -13.21 3.15
CA ARG A 166 6.87 -11.96 3.16
C ARG A 166 7.78 -11.88 1.96
N ILE A 167 7.64 -10.82 1.18
CA ILE A 167 8.31 -10.64 -0.11
C ILE A 167 8.97 -9.27 -0.14
N ARG A 168 10.21 -9.19 -0.65
CA ARG A 168 10.87 -7.91 -0.86
C ARG A 168 10.11 -7.05 -1.88
N TYR A 169 9.70 -5.87 -1.47
CA TYR A 169 8.95 -4.95 -2.31
C TYR A 169 9.89 -4.15 -3.23
N SER A 170 9.99 -4.58 -4.49
CA SER A 170 10.90 -3.97 -5.46
C SER A 170 10.28 -3.91 -6.85
N GLY A 171 10.49 -2.79 -7.56
CA GLY A 171 10.11 -2.63 -8.96
C GLY A 171 10.93 -3.46 -9.96
N SER A 172 11.92 -4.21 -9.47
CA SER A 172 12.63 -5.25 -10.23
C SER A 172 11.72 -6.45 -10.52
N ASN A 173 10.80 -6.79 -9.61
CA ASN A 173 9.76 -7.78 -9.87
C ASN A 173 8.69 -7.19 -10.78
N LEU A 174 8.41 -7.88 -11.89
CA LEU A 174 7.46 -7.42 -12.91
C LEU A 174 6.05 -7.19 -12.35
N SER A 175 5.57 -8.06 -11.47
CA SER A 175 4.23 -7.94 -10.90
C SER A 175 4.13 -6.72 -9.98
N LEU A 176 5.17 -6.47 -9.18
CA LEU A 176 5.23 -5.35 -8.23
C LEU A 176 5.41 -4.00 -8.93
N ARG A 177 5.99 -3.98 -10.15
CA ARG A 177 6.04 -2.76 -10.96
C ARG A 177 4.64 -2.24 -11.34
N TYR A 178 3.66 -3.13 -11.43
CA TYR A 178 2.25 -2.80 -11.71
C TYR A 178 1.36 -2.86 -10.47
N SER A 179 1.94 -2.96 -9.27
CA SER A 179 1.17 -2.81 -8.02
C SER A 179 0.70 -1.38 -7.86
N SER A 180 -0.29 -1.16 -6.99
CA SER A 180 -0.58 0.15 -6.42
C SER A 180 -0.40 0.14 -4.91
N MET A 181 -0.37 1.31 -4.30
CA MET A 181 -0.38 1.47 -2.84
C MET A 181 -1.47 2.46 -2.45
N THR A 182 -2.16 2.18 -1.35
CA THR A 182 -2.93 3.17 -0.61
C THR A 182 -2.31 3.39 0.78
N LEU A 183 -2.33 4.62 1.31
CA LEU A 183 -1.70 4.92 2.60
C LEU A 183 -2.56 4.55 3.81
N PHE A 184 -3.85 4.35 3.63
CA PHE A 184 -4.81 4.04 4.70
C PHE A 184 -6.06 3.42 4.08
N ASP A 185 -6.96 2.93 4.94
CA ASP A 185 -8.23 2.34 4.54
C ASP A 185 -9.09 3.34 3.75
N GLN A 186 -9.60 2.93 2.58
CA GLN A 186 -10.37 3.81 1.69
C GLN A 186 -11.84 3.92 2.09
N ILE A 187 -12.33 3.17 3.07
CA ILE A 187 -13.69 3.31 3.62
C ILE A 187 -13.63 4.11 4.93
N ASP A 188 -12.68 3.79 5.81
CA ASP A 188 -12.39 4.56 7.03
C ASP A 188 -10.91 4.93 7.15
N PRO A 189 -10.49 6.05 6.50
CA PRO A 189 -9.12 6.55 6.54
C PRO A 189 -8.57 6.76 7.94
N SER A 190 -9.43 7.01 8.92
CA SER A 190 -9.03 7.36 10.29
C SER A 190 -8.94 6.16 11.22
N SER A 191 -9.39 4.98 10.79
CA SER A 191 -9.48 3.76 11.60
C SER A 191 -8.16 3.37 12.29
N HIS A 192 -7.00 3.63 11.67
CA HIS A 192 -5.68 3.34 12.25
C HIS A 192 -5.20 4.38 13.25
N LEU A 193 -5.75 5.60 13.21
CA LEU A 193 -5.43 6.72 14.11
C LEU A 193 -6.39 6.82 15.28
N SER A 194 -7.62 6.32 15.12
CA SER A 194 -8.70 6.56 16.04
C SER A 194 -8.74 5.58 17.22
N ASN A 195 -9.02 6.14 18.39
CA ASN A 195 -9.17 5.43 19.66
C ASN A 195 -10.65 5.29 20.06
N PHE A 196 -11.59 5.49 19.14
CA PHE A 196 -13.04 5.59 19.43
C PHE A 196 -13.64 4.33 20.08
N LEU A 197 -12.94 3.18 20.02
CA LEU A 197 -13.38 1.93 20.62
C LEU A 197 -12.26 1.37 21.53
N THR A 198 -12.42 1.58 22.85
CA THR A 198 -11.82 0.83 23.98
C THR A 198 -10.30 0.67 24.03
N GLU A 199 -9.63 1.31 25.00
CA GLU A 199 -8.37 0.94 25.71
C GLU A 199 -7.13 0.44 24.92
N ARG A 200 -7.19 0.34 23.59
CA ARG A 200 -6.13 -0.21 22.75
C ARG A 200 -5.24 0.92 22.27
N LYS A 201 -4.00 0.96 22.79
CA LYS A 201 -2.93 1.80 22.25
C LYS A 201 -2.72 1.47 20.77
N ARG A 202 -2.74 2.50 19.92
CA ARG A 202 -2.40 2.43 18.50
C ARG A 202 -0.89 2.63 18.32
N LEU A 203 -0.37 2.34 17.12
CA LEU A 203 1.05 2.55 16.82
C LEU A 203 1.50 4.01 17.02
N LEU A 204 0.60 4.97 16.74
CA LEU A 204 0.82 6.39 17.02
C LEU A 204 1.12 6.69 18.49
N ASP A 205 0.53 5.94 19.42
CA ASP A 205 0.75 6.13 20.86
C ASP A 205 2.18 5.80 21.28
N TYR A 206 2.86 4.91 20.54
CA TYR A 206 4.23 4.50 20.80
C TYR A 206 5.27 5.43 20.18
N LEU A 207 4.86 6.38 19.32
CA LEU A 207 5.78 7.43 18.87
C LEU A 207 6.19 8.31 20.05
N LYS A 208 7.51 8.54 20.17
CA LYS A 208 8.13 9.32 21.26
C LYS A 208 7.99 10.83 21.05
N ILE A 209 6.83 11.29 20.59
CA ILE A 209 6.49 12.71 20.36
C ILE A 209 5.47 13.19 21.40
N THR A 210 5.30 14.51 21.53
CA THR A 210 4.34 15.10 22.47
C THR A 210 2.89 14.72 22.14
N GLU A 211 2.01 14.77 23.14
CA GLU A 211 0.58 14.46 22.93
C GLU A 211 -0.09 15.46 21.99
N ASN A 212 0.30 16.75 22.03
CA ASN A 212 -0.21 17.76 21.10
C ASN A 212 0.07 17.37 19.64
N SER A 213 1.30 16.92 19.32
CA SER A 213 1.64 16.43 17.99
C SER A 213 0.84 15.17 17.62
N LYS A 214 0.57 14.26 18.56
CA LYS A 214 -0.29 13.09 18.31
C LYS A 214 -1.73 13.50 18.03
N GLN A 215 -2.28 14.43 18.79
CA GLN A 215 -3.63 14.96 18.59
C GLN A 215 -3.77 15.65 17.23
N TYR A 216 -2.79 16.49 16.85
CA TYR A 216 -2.73 17.06 15.51
C TYR A 216 -2.77 15.98 14.43
N LEU A 217 -1.93 14.94 14.57
CA LEU A 217 -1.88 13.85 13.61
C LEU A 217 -3.20 13.06 13.55
N ARG A 218 -3.91 12.87 14.66
CA ARG A 218 -5.24 12.23 14.66
C ARG A 218 -6.31 13.08 13.99
N ALA A 219 -6.27 14.40 14.21
CA ALA A 219 -7.27 15.34 13.71
C ALA A 219 -7.05 15.73 12.24
N ARG A 220 -5.88 15.41 11.66
CA ARG A 220 -5.54 15.81 10.30
C ARG A 220 -6.51 15.24 9.27
N LYS A 221 -6.85 16.05 8.27
CA LYS A 221 -7.71 15.60 7.17
C LYS A 221 -6.95 14.65 6.25
N LEU A 222 -7.31 13.37 6.30
CA LEU A 222 -6.80 12.35 5.39
C LEU A 222 -7.54 12.39 4.06
N ARG A 223 -6.80 12.70 3.01
CA ARG A 223 -7.30 12.95 1.65
C ARG A 223 -7.05 11.74 0.77
N ARG A 224 -8.11 10.98 0.45
CA ARG A 224 -8.02 9.75 -0.34
C ARG A 224 -7.35 10.01 -1.69
N GLY A 225 -7.70 11.08 -2.38
CA GLY A 225 -7.13 11.40 -3.68
C GLY A 225 -5.63 11.67 -3.69
N ARG A 226 -5.05 11.94 -2.52
CA ARG A 226 -3.62 12.20 -2.33
C ARG A 226 -2.85 11.01 -1.73
N SER A 227 -3.48 9.84 -1.67
CA SER A 227 -2.97 8.68 -0.93
C SER A 227 -2.89 7.39 -1.76
N LEU A 228 -3.23 7.44 -3.06
CA LEU A 228 -3.16 6.29 -3.96
C LEU A 228 -2.03 6.47 -4.98
N PHE A 229 -1.16 5.48 -5.11
CA PHE A 229 0.02 5.52 -5.98
C PHE A 229 0.06 4.30 -6.90
N SER A 230 0.53 4.48 -8.14
CA SER A 230 0.74 3.38 -9.09
C SER A 230 2.22 3.07 -9.29
N GLY A 231 2.61 1.81 -9.08
CA GLY A 231 3.96 1.27 -9.22
C GLY A 231 4.81 1.35 -7.94
N ALA A 232 5.69 0.36 -7.73
CA ALA A 232 6.46 0.23 -6.49
C ALA A 232 7.33 1.45 -6.14
N LEU A 233 8.12 1.95 -7.10
CA LEU A 233 8.98 3.11 -6.87
C LEU A 233 8.16 4.37 -6.54
N ASN A 234 7.09 4.59 -7.30
CA ASN A 234 6.19 5.72 -7.12
C ASN A 234 5.49 5.66 -5.75
N SER A 235 5.09 4.46 -5.32
CA SER A 235 4.43 4.22 -4.04
C SER A 235 5.35 4.52 -2.84
N ILE A 236 6.59 4.03 -2.87
CA ILE A 236 7.57 4.30 -1.80
C ILE A 236 7.90 5.79 -1.72
N ASN A 237 8.09 6.46 -2.87
CA ASN A 237 8.32 7.91 -2.89
C ASN A 237 7.09 8.69 -2.41
N GLY A 238 5.89 8.29 -2.81
CA GLY A 238 4.63 8.88 -2.37
C GLY A 238 4.42 8.79 -0.86
N LEU A 239 4.70 7.62 -0.28
CA LEU A 239 4.73 7.40 1.18
C LEU A 239 5.76 8.32 1.87
N LEU A 240 7.00 8.36 1.38
CA LEU A 240 8.05 9.23 1.91
C LEU A 240 7.61 10.70 1.96
N TYR A 241 7.17 11.24 0.83
CA TYR A 241 6.79 12.66 0.75
C TYR A 241 5.54 12.97 1.57
N SER A 242 4.63 12.00 1.73
CA SER A 242 3.47 12.15 2.61
C SER A 242 3.90 12.21 4.09
N ILE A 243 4.86 11.39 4.50
CA ILE A 243 5.46 11.43 5.85
C ILE A 243 6.15 12.78 6.09
N ILE A 244 7.02 13.23 5.17
CA ILE A 244 7.71 14.53 5.30
C ILE A 244 6.70 15.67 5.43
N ARG A 245 5.67 15.70 4.58
CA ARG A 245 4.62 16.72 4.63
C ARG A 245 3.95 16.76 6.00
N ASP A 246 3.55 15.61 6.55
CA ASP A 246 2.86 15.57 7.84
C ASP A 246 3.80 15.93 9.00
N ILE A 247 5.07 15.55 8.96
CA ILE A 247 6.07 15.97 9.95
C ILE A 247 6.25 17.48 9.91
N ARG A 248 6.39 18.07 8.73
CA ARG A 248 6.60 19.52 8.56
C ARG A 248 5.46 20.35 9.17
N LEU A 249 4.25 19.80 9.18
CA LEU A 249 3.06 20.47 9.71
C LEU A 249 2.89 20.36 11.24
N LEU A 250 3.70 19.55 11.92
CA LEU A 250 3.72 19.55 13.39
C LEU A 250 4.21 20.90 13.88
N GLU A 251 3.65 21.44 14.97
CA GLU A 251 4.07 22.74 15.52
C GLU A 251 5.37 22.64 16.34
N ASN A 252 5.58 21.52 17.02
CA ASN A 252 6.72 21.31 17.91
C ASN A 252 7.99 20.93 17.12
N GLU A 253 9.00 21.81 17.13
CA GLU A 253 10.28 21.59 16.43
C GLU A 253 11.05 20.36 16.96
N SER A 254 11.03 20.10 18.28
CA SER A 254 11.70 18.93 18.84
C SER A 254 11.07 17.62 18.35
N ASP A 255 9.75 17.57 18.19
CA ASP A 255 9.06 16.42 17.60
C ASP A 255 9.40 16.25 16.12
N ARG A 256 9.46 17.35 15.35
CA ARG A 256 9.91 17.33 13.94
C ARG A 256 11.31 16.73 13.83
N GLN A 257 12.26 17.27 14.58
CA GLN A 257 13.65 16.81 14.59
C GLN A 257 13.76 15.35 15.03
N LYS A 258 13.00 14.93 16.04
CA LYS A 258 12.99 13.54 16.51
C LYS A 258 12.51 12.58 15.43
N LEU A 259 11.43 12.90 14.72
CA LEU A 259 10.94 12.05 13.63
C LEU A 259 11.93 12.03 12.45
N LEU A 260 12.44 13.18 12.02
CA LEU A 260 13.40 13.29 10.90
C LEU A 260 14.78 12.71 11.21
N SER A 261 15.17 12.61 12.49
CA SER A 261 16.45 12.01 12.92
C SER A 261 16.41 10.49 13.02
N THR A 262 15.25 9.86 12.79
CA THR A 262 15.09 8.41 12.86
C THR A 262 15.95 7.65 11.84
N ARG A 263 16.64 6.59 12.26
CA ARG A 263 17.57 5.82 11.40
C ARG A 263 17.35 4.32 11.37
N SER A 264 16.84 3.70 12.45
CA SER A 264 16.72 2.25 12.52
C SER A 264 15.56 1.75 11.64
N ASP A 265 15.62 0.49 11.20
CA ASP A 265 14.52 -0.12 10.44
C ASP A 265 13.24 -0.17 11.26
N ASP A 266 13.34 -0.50 12.54
CA ASP A 266 12.22 -0.62 13.47
C ASP A 266 11.51 0.71 13.69
N ASP A 267 12.28 1.78 13.87
CA ASP A 267 11.70 3.10 14.07
C ASP A 267 11.10 3.66 12.77
N ILE A 268 11.72 3.42 11.59
CA ILE A 268 11.12 3.80 10.31
C ILE A 268 9.84 3.00 10.07
N ASN A 269 9.84 1.69 10.36
CA ASN A 269 8.66 0.84 10.29
C ASN A 269 7.55 1.37 11.21
N MET A 270 7.91 1.81 12.42
CA MET A 270 6.99 2.44 13.37
C MET A 270 6.41 3.74 12.81
N ILE A 271 7.24 4.65 12.28
CA ILE A 271 6.76 5.90 11.66
C ILE A 271 5.80 5.60 10.51
N VAL A 272 6.20 4.70 9.60
CA VAL A 272 5.40 4.31 8.44
C VAL A 272 4.03 3.82 8.89
N ASN A 273 3.97 2.84 9.80
CA ASN A 273 2.74 2.17 10.23
C ASN A 273 1.94 2.92 11.30
N ALA A 274 2.55 3.90 11.98
CA ALA A 274 1.86 4.78 12.93
C ALA A 274 1.15 5.94 12.22
N LEU A 275 1.80 6.55 11.22
CA LEU A 275 1.24 7.68 10.48
C LEU A 275 0.25 7.21 9.42
N TYR A 276 0.66 6.18 8.70
CA TYR A 276 -0.06 5.60 7.57
C TYR A 276 -0.17 4.10 7.85
N ARG A 277 -1.09 3.37 7.25
CA ARG A 277 -1.11 1.90 7.37
C ARG A 277 -1.10 1.36 5.97
N PRO A 278 0.05 1.45 5.27
CA PRO A 278 0.05 1.30 3.83
C PRO A 278 -0.34 -0.11 3.42
N GLU A 279 -1.18 -0.17 2.40
CA GLU A 279 -1.60 -1.41 1.77
C GLU A 279 -1.12 -1.42 0.32
N VAL A 280 -0.36 -2.44 -0.04
CA VAL A 280 0.08 -2.70 -1.41
C VAL A 280 -0.90 -3.64 -2.07
N ARG A 281 -1.27 -3.34 -3.31
CA ARG A 281 -2.30 -4.03 -4.07
C ARG A 281 -1.74 -4.48 -5.41
N VAL A 282 -1.74 -5.78 -5.67
CA VAL A 282 -1.25 -6.34 -6.95
C VAL A 282 -2.45 -6.84 -7.77
N PRO A 283 -2.64 -6.36 -9.01
CA PRO A 283 -3.78 -6.77 -9.82
C PRO A 283 -3.78 -8.28 -10.11
N ARG A 284 -4.96 -8.89 -9.91
CA ARG A 284 -5.42 -10.21 -10.33
C ARG A 284 -4.72 -11.42 -9.71
N MET A 285 -3.40 -11.46 -9.75
CA MET A 285 -2.61 -12.54 -9.15
C MET A 285 -1.14 -12.17 -9.04
N VAL A 286 -0.40 -12.84 -8.16
CA VAL A 286 1.06 -12.74 -8.13
C VAL A 286 1.69 -14.10 -7.86
N GLY A 287 2.82 -14.34 -8.50
CA GLY A 287 3.62 -15.56 -8.34
C GLY A 287 5.04 -15.20 -7.93
N PHE A 288 5.59 -15.97 -6.99
CA PHE A 288 6.97 -15.87 -6.52
C PHE A 288 7.60 -17.26 -6.51
N VAL A 289 8.83 -17.36 -6.99
CA VAL A 289 9.58 -18.62 -6.93
C VAL A 289 10.20 -18.79 -5.56
N GLU A 290 10.60 -20.02 -5.22
CA GLU A 290 11.38 -20.28 -4.01
C GLU A 290 12.62 -19.37 -3.93
N GLY A 291 12.83 -18.75 -2.78
CA GLY A 291 13.89 -17.75 -2.56
C GLY A 291 13.44 -16.29 -2.75
N ASP A 292 12.33 -16.03 -3.46
CA ASP A 292 11.76 -14.68 -3.59
C ASP A 292 10.83 -14.30 -2.43
N TYR A 293 10.49 -15.27 -1.57
CA TYR A 293 9.62 -15.08 -0.42
C TYR A 293 10.11 -15.84 0.81
N GLU A 294 9.74 -15.34 1.98
CA GLU A 294 9.88 -15.98 3.28
C GLU A 294 8.50 -16.41 3.75
N MET A 295 8.33 -17.68 4.11
CA MET A 295 7.15 -18.14 4.84
C MET A 295 7.43 -18.03 6.34
N ILE A 296 6.62 -17.25 7.03
CA ILE A 296 6.67 -17.10 8.48
C ILE A 296 5.47 -17.84 9.06
N THR A 297 5.75 -18.80 9.93
CA THR A 297 4.75 -19.44 10.80
C THR A 297 4.94 -18.91 12.22
N PRO A 298 3.87 -18.37 12.84
CA PRO A 298 3.89 -17.90 14.23
C PRO A 298 4.35 -18.94 15.24
#